data_AF-A0A7C9CHG3-F1
#
_entry.id   AF-A0A7C9CHG3-F1
#
_cell.length_a   1.000
_cell.length_b   1.000
_cell.length_c   1.000
_cell.angle_alpha   90.00
_cell.angle_beta   90.00
_cell.angle_gamma   90.00
#
_symmetry.space_group_name_H-M   'P 1'
#
loop_
_entity.id
_entity.type
_entity.pdbx_description
1 polymer ?
#
loop_
_entity_poly.entity_id
_entity_poly.type
_entity_poly.pdbx_seq_one_letter_code
_entity_poly.pdbx_strand_id
1 'polypeptide(L)'
;PPSMAKVESKEVLPPVLGSSSEPPPLFDGTTRLYTSYICPFAQRAWIAGNYKGLQDKIQLVPLDFLDKPAWFKAAYPPAKVPALEHNNEIRGESLDLLKYIDSHFEGPPLFP
;
A
#
# COMPACT_ATOMS: atom_id res chain seq x y z
N PRO A 1 29.59 16.00 2.64
CA PRO A 1 28.73 16.11 1.43
C PRO A 1 27.29 16.48 1.81
N PRO A 2 26.69 17.53 1.24
CA PRO A 2 25.31 17.85 1.54
C PRO A 2 24.43 16.75 0.94
N SER A 3 23.60 16.17 1.80
CA SER A 3 22.54 15.22 1.45
C SER A 3 21.68 15.84 0.35
N MET A 4 21.65 15.24 -0.84
CA MET A 4 20.69 15.62 -1.87
C MET A 4 19.29 15.43 -1.28
N ALA A 5 18.58 16.53 -1.04
CA ALA A 5 17.18 16.48 -0.69
C ALA A 5 16.45 15.70 -1.79
N LYS A 6 15.81 14.59 -1.41
CA LYS A 6 14.96 13.81 -2.30
C LYS A 6 13.90 14.79 -2.82
N VAL A 7 13.91 15.05 -4.13
CA VAL A 7 12.97 15.96 -4.79
C VAL A 7 11.56 15.58 -4.34
N GLU A 8 10.78 16.55 -3.85
CA GLU A 8 9.34 16.37 -3.59
C GLU A 8 8.64 16.07 -4.92
N SER A 9 8.64 14.81 -5.33
CA SER A 9 7.86 14.33 -6.45
C SER A 9 6.41 14.22 -5.99
N LYS A 10 5.51 15.04 -6.57
CA LYS A 10 4.07 14.82 -6.43
C LYS A 10 3.75 13.41 -6.94
N GLU A 11 3.30 12.55 -6.03
CA GLU A 11 2.86 11.19 -6.36
C GLU A 11 1.68 11.28 -7.35
N VAL A 12 1.80 10.60 -8.49
CA VAL A 12 0.70 10.45 -9.45
C VAL A 12 -0.20 9.33 -8.93
N LEU A 13 -1.43 9.68 -8.56
CA LEU A 13 -2.37 8.71 -7.99
C LEU A 13 -2.93 7.78 -9.10
N PRO A 14 -2.80 6.44 -8.96
CA PRO A 14 -3.40 5.51 -9.91
C PRO A 14 -4.93 5.54 -9.89
N PRO A 15 -5.59 5.12 -10.98
CA PRO A 15 -7.05 5.03 -11.03
C PRO A 15 -7.57 3.92 -10.11
N VAL A 16 -8.78 4.14 -9.57
CA VAL A 16 -9.49 3.16 -8.73
C VAL A 16 -9.89 1.93 -9.56
N LEU A 17 -9.63 0.74 -9.04
CA LEU A 17 -9.97 -0.53 -9.67
C LEU A 17 -11.31 -1.07 -9.16
N GLY A 18 -12.20 -1.38 -10.11
CA GLY A 18 -13.54 -1.94 -9.88
C GLY A 18 -13.66 -3.40 -10.35
N SER A 19 -14.88 -3.95 -10.42
CA SER A 19 -15.12 -5.36 -10.74
C SER A 19 -14.68 -5.78 -12.15
N SER A 20 -14.64 -4.82 -13.08
CA SER A 20 -14.20 -5.01 -14.46
C SER A 20 -12.69 -4.83 -14.66
N SER A 21 -11.93 -4.51 -13.61
CA SER A 21 -10.49 -4.28 -13.70
C SER A 21 -9.71 -5.59 -13.63
N GLU A 22 -8.71 -5.73 -14.49
CA GLU A 22 -7.75 -6.85 -14.44
C GLU A 22 -6.93 -6.83 -13.15
N PRO A 23 -6.56 -8.01 -12.60
CA PRO A 23 -5.69 -8.08 -11.43
C PRO A 23 -4.27 -7.59 -11.77
N PRO A 24 -3.59 -6.90 -10.84
CA PRO A 24 -2.16 -6.75 -10.95
C PRO A 24 -1.47 -8.13 -10.86
N PRO A 25 -0.24 -8.28 -11.37
CA PRO A 25 0.55 -9.49 -11.14
C PRO A 25 0.68 -9.76 -9.64
N LEU A 26 0.45 -10.99 -9.20
CA LEU A 26 0.51 -11.36 -7.79
C LEU A 26 1.86 -12.03 -7.48
N PHE A 27 2.51 -11.59 -6.41
CA PHE A 27 3.78 -12.14 -5.91
C PHE A 27 4.92 -12.12 -6.96
N ASP A 28 4.96 -11.07 -7.78
CA ASP A 28 6.01 -10.82 -8.79
C ASP A 28 7.24 -10.11 -8.21
N GLY A 29 7.30 -9.93 -6.88
CA GLY A 29 8.34 -9.19 -6.18
C GLY A 29 8.05 -7.70 -6.00
N THR A 30 6.99 -7.17 -6.60
CA THR A 30 6.56 -5.78 -6.37
C THR A 30 5.77 -5.68 -5.07
N THR A 31 6.14 -4.73 -4.22
CA THR A 31 5.36 -4.42 -3.01
C THR A 31 4.14 -3.58 -3.38
N ARG A 32 2.94 -4.02 -2.98
CA ARG A 32 1.68 -3.35 -3.29
C ARG A 32 0.87 -3.08 -2.02
N LEU A 33 0.37 -1.86 -1.89
CA LEU A 33 -0.62 -1.50 -0.88
C LEU A 33 -2.01 -1.45 -1.53
N TYR A 34 -2.79 -2.51 -1.32
CA TYR A 34 -4.21 -2.50 -1.62
C TYR A 34 -4.92 -1.53 -0.66
N THR A 35 -5.49 -0.49 -1.23
CA THR A 35 -5.98 0.67 -0.47
C THR A 35 -7.35 1.12 -0.98
N SER A 36 -7.91 2.13 -0.33
CA SER A 36 -8.98 2.94 -0.87
C SER A 36 -8.76 4.37 -0.41
N TYR A 37 -8.89 5.32 -1.32
CA TYR A 37 -8.59 6.73 -1.05
C TYR A 37 -9.46 7.36 0.05
N ILE A 38 -10.63 6.79 0.32
CA ILE A 38 -11.56 7.29 1.34
C ILE A 38 -11.49 6.52 2.67
N CYS A 39 -10.66 5.48 2.78
CA CYS A 39 -10.62 4.64 3.98
C CYS A 39 -9.66 5.20 5.04
N PRO A 40 -10.13 5.55 6.25
CA PRO A 40 -9.25 6.08 7.29
C PRO A 40 -8.26 5.02 7.83
N PHE A 41 -8.62 3.74 7.79
CA PHE A 41 -7.71 2.66 8.18
C PHE A 41 -6.59 2.47 7.15
N ALA A 42 -6.91 2.57 5.86
CA ALA A 42 -5.90 2.44 4.81
C ALA A 42 -4.99 3.66 4.73
N GLN A 43 -5.54 4.83 5.03
CA GLN A 43 -4.79 6.08 5.11
C GLN A 43 -3.63 6.00 6.13
N ARG A 44 -3.75 5.22 7.21
CA ARG A 44 -2.64 4.98 8.16
C ARG A 44 -1.41 4.40 7.47
N ALA A 45 -1.58 3.30 6.74
CA ALA A 45 -0.49 2.63 6.04
C ALA A 45 0.08 3.50 4.90
N TRP A 46 -0.78 4.23 4.19
CA TRP A 46 -0.34 5.14 3.13
C TRP A 46 0.47 6.32 3.68
N ILE A 47 0.01 6.98 4.76
CA ILE A 47 0.76 8.06 5.42
C ILE A 47 2.12 7.55 5.92
N ALA A 48 2.17 6.35 6.51
CA ALA A 48 3.42 5.73 6.94
C ALA A 48 4.40 5.54 5.76
N GLY A 49 3.91 5.02 4.63
CA GLY A 49 4.70 4.90 3.40
C GLY A 49 5.22 6.25 2.91
N ASN A 50 4.36 7.27 2.89
CA ASN A 50 4.74 8.62 2.44
C ASN A 50 5.78 9.26 3.37
N TYR A 51 5.59 9.17 4.69
CA TYR A 51 6.52 9.70 5.68
C TYR A 51 7.89 9.02 5.62
N LYS A 52 7.92 7.70 5.38
CA LYS A 52 9.17 6.95 5.18
C LYS A 52 9.80 7.16 3.79
N GLY A 53 9.14 7.89 2.88
CA GLY A 53 9.63 8.14 1.52
C GLY A 53 9.58 6.91 0.60
N LEU A 54 8.58 6.05 0.80
CA LEU A 54 8.44 4.74 0.14
C LEU A 54 7.55 4.73 -1.11
N GLN A 55 7.23 5.90 -1.69
CA GLN A 55 6.35 6.00 -2.86
C GLN A 55 6.88 5.21 -4.08
N ASP A 56 8.19 5.16 -4.27
CA ASP A 56 8.83 4.38 -5.35
C ASP A 56 8.93 2.88 -5.02
N LYS A 57 8.75 2.51 -3.74
CA LYS A 57 8.93 1.14 -3.22
C LYS A 57 7.60 0.43 -2.98
N ILE A 58 6.52 1.16 -2.71
CA ILE A 58 5.18 0.64 -2.42
C ILE A 58 4.20 1.20 -3.44
N GLN A 59 3.75 0.37 -4.37
CA GLN A 59 2.75 0.77 -5.36
C GLN A 59 1.36 0.78 -4.74
N LEU A 60 0.59 1.84 -4.97
CA LEU A 60 -0.81 1.89 -4.56
C LEU A 60 -1.69 1.09 -5.53
N VAL A 61 -2.57 0.26 -4.96
CA VAL A 61 -3.64 -0.42 -5.70
C VAL A 61 -4.97 0.00 -5.08
N PRO A 62 -5.55 1.15 -5.50
CA PRO A 62 -6.81 1.65 -4.95
C PRO A 62 -7.98 0.81 -5.47
N LEU A 63 -8.85 0.39 -4.56
CA LEU A 63 -10.03 -0.44 -4.84
C LEU A 63 -11.32 0.35 -4.62
N ASP A 64 -12.31 0.13 -5.49
CA ASP A 64 -13.66 0.60 -5.28
C ASP A 64 -14.33 -0.23 -4.17
N PHE A 65 -14.92 0.43 -3.17
CA PHE A 65 -15.61 -0.26 -2.08
C PHE A 65 -16.98 -0.81 -2.47
N LEU A 66 -17.67 -0.13 -3.37
CA LEU A 66 -19.01 -0.47 -3.84
C LEU A 66 -18.96 -1.52 -4.95
N ASP A 67 -17.88 -1.50 -5.74
CA ASP A 67 -17.67 -2.39 -6.88
C ASP A 67 -16.33 -3.14 -6.79
N LYS A 68 -16.12 -3.90 -5.71
CA LYS A 68 -14.83 -4.57 -5.46
C LYS A 68 -14.51 -5.64 -6.52
N PRO A 69 -13.27 -5.70 -7.03
CA PRO A 69 -12.84 -6.79 -7.88
C PRO A 69 -12.85 -8.15 -7.18
N ALA A 70 -13.39 -9.17 -7.84
CA ALA A 70 -13.45 -10.53 -7.32
C ALA A 70 -12.06 -11.13 -7.06
N TRP A 71 -11.08 -10.76 -7.88
CA TRP A 71 -9.69 -11.21 -7.75
C TRP A 71 -9.06 -10.76 -6.43
N PHE A 72 -9.46 -9.61 -5.88
CA PHE A 72 -8.91 -9.14 -4.60
C PHE A 72 -9.33 -10.05 -3.45
N LYS A 73 -10.59 -10.50 -3.45
CA LYS A 73 -11.07 -11.48 -2.45
C LYS A 73 -10.40 -12.83 -2.63
N ALA A 74 -10.08 -13.24 -3.86
CA ALA A 74 -9.37 -14.47 -4.12
C ALA A 74 -7.91 -14.42 -3.61
N ALA A 75 -7.22 -13.29 -3.79
CA ALA A 75 -5.86 -13.08 -3.31
C ALA A 75 -5.79 -12.84 -1.78
N TYR A 76 -6.76 -12.09 -1.25
CA TYR A 76 -6.86 -11.74 0.17
C TYR A 76 -8.29 -11.98 0.69
N PRO A 77 -8.60 -13.19 1.21
CA PRO A 77 -9.94 -13.59 1.63
C PRO A 77 -10.70 -12.63 2.56
N PRO A 78 -10.04 -11.90 3.50
CA PRO A 78 -10.75 -10.91 4.31
C PRO A 78 -11.39 -9.78 3.50
N ALA A 79 -10.93 -9.51 2.27
CA ALA A 79 -11.49 -8.52 1.35
C ALA A 79 -11.67 -7.11 1.95
N LYS A 80 -10.76 -6.75 2.85
CA LYS A 80 -10.68 -5.46 3.55
C LYS A 80 -9.39 -4.76 3.18
N VAL A 81 -9.42 -3.42 3.23
CA VAL A 81 -8.23 -2.56 3.11
C VAL A 81 -7.94 -1.90 4.46
N PRO A 82 -6.67 -1.56 4.76
CA PRO A 82 -5.49 -1.80 3.94
C PRO A 82 -5.09 -3.28 3.91
N ALA A 83 -4.43 -3.68 2.83
CA ALA A 83 -3.68 -4.93 2.76
C ALA A 83 -2.35 -4.70 2.02
N LEU A 84 -1.24 -5.17 2.60
CA LEU A 84 0.10 -5.01 2.06
C LEU A 84 0.61 -6.36 1.51
N GLU A 85 0.86 -6.42 0.22
CA GLU A 85 1.60 -7.48 -0.45
C GLU A 85 3.08 -7.22 -0.33
N HIS A 86 3.80 -8.09 0.38
CA HIS A 86 5.25 -8.02 0.52
C HIS A 86 5.81 -9.38 0.94
N ASN A 87 6.90 -9.82 0.30
CA ASN A 87 7.56 -11.10 0.57
C ASN A 87 6.61 -12.30 0.45
N ASN A 88 5.89 -12.39 -0.68
CA ASN A 88 4.96 -13.49 -1.00
C ASN A 88 3.82 -13.70 0.02
N GLU A 89 3.46 -12.64 0.75
CA GLU A 89 2.36 -12.65 1.71
C GLU A 89 1.56 -11.36 1.58
N ILE A 90 0.23 -11.46 1.72
CA ILE A 90 -0.66 -10.30 1.86
C ILE A 90 -1.09 -10.20 3.32
N ARG A 91 -0.73 -9.09 3.98
CA ARG A 91 -1.04 -8.81 5.39
C ARG A 91 -2.05 -7.69 5.52
N GLY A 92 -2.99 -7.84 6.45
CA GLY A 92 -3.96 -6.79 6.78
C GLY A 92 -3.68 -6.13 8.12
N GLU A 93 -4.74 -5.55 8.70
CA GLU A 93 -4.75 -4.86 9.99
C GLU A 93 -3.89 -3.59 10.04
N SER A 94 -4.55 -2.43 9.95
CA SER A 94 -3.88 -1.14 9.76
C SER A 94 -2.79 -0.81 10.79
N LEU A 95 -2.96 -1.20 12.06
CA LEU A 95 -1.97 -0.94 13.12
C LEU A 95 -0.77 -1.89 13.03
N ASP A 96 -1.00 -3.13 12.61
CA ASP A 96 0.07 -4.10 12.41
C ASP A 96 0.89 -3.73 11.17
N LEU A 97 0.24 -3.23 10.13
CA LEU A 97 0.93 -2.68 8.97
C LEU A 97 1.83 -1.48 9.31
N LEU A 98 1.46 -0.61 10.26
CA LEU A 98 2.35 0.47 10.70
C LEU A 98 3.66 -0.08 11.28
N LYS A 99 3.56 -1.07 12.17
CA LYS A 99 4.73 -1.72 12.79
C LYS A 99 5.55 -2.48 11.76
N TYR A 100 4.88 -3.17 10.83
CA TYR A 100 5.52 -3.92 9.76
C TYR A 100 6.30 -3.00 8.83
N ILE A 101 5.67 -1.92 8.35
CA ILE A 101 6.30 -0.91 7.49
C ILE A 101 7.51 -0.31 8.20
N ASP A 102 7.40 -0.01 9.49
CA ASP A 102 8.51 0.60 10.23
C ASP A 102 9.72 -0.33 10.38
N SER A 103 9.48 -1.63 10.61
CA SER A 103 10.52 -2.63 10.87
C SER A 103 11.13 -3.26 9.60
N HIS A 104 10.43 -3.21 8.46
CA HIS A 104 10.84 -3.92 7.23
C HIS A 104 11.25 -2.99 6.09
N PHE A 105 11.04 -1.68 6.21
CA PHE A 105 11.41 -0.70 5.20
C PHE A 105 12.29 0.40 5.79
N GLU A 106 13.24 0.87 4.99
CA GLU A 106 14.09 2.01 5.32
C GLU A 106 13.27 3.32 5.45
N GLY A 107 13.90 4.34 6.03
CA GLY A 107 13.34 5.68 6.22
C GLY A 107 13.25 6.08 7.69
N PRO A 108 12.79 7.31 7.99
CA PRO A 108 12.60 7.77 9.37
C PRO A 108 11.78 6.79 10.22
N PRO A 109 12.11 6.58 11.50
CA PRO A 109 11.35 5.71 12.38
C PRO A 109 9.95 6.28 12.65
N LEU A 110 8.94 5.42 12.72
CA LEU A 110 7.56 5.78 13.06
C LEU A 110 7.29 5.67 14.57
N PHE A 111 8.04 4.84 15.26
CA PHE A 111 7.93 4.60 16.69
C PHE A 111 9.23 5.04 17.41
N PRO A 112 9.13 5.48 18.67
CA PRO A 112 10.29 5.89 19.47
C PRO A 112 11.20 4.72 19.86
#